data_AF-B4VTM2-F1
#
_entry.id   AF-B4VTM2-F1
#
_cell.length_a   1.000
_cell.length_b   1.000
_cell.length_c   1.000
_cell.angle_alpha   90.00
_cell.angle_beta   90.00
_cell.angle_gamma   90.00
#
_symmetry.space_group_name_H-M   'P 1'
#
loop_
_entity.id
_entity.type
_entity.pdbx_description
1 polymer ?
#
loop_
_entity_poly.entity_id
_entity_poly.type
_entity_poly.pdbx_seq_one_letter_code
_entity_poly.pdbx_strand_id
1 'polypeptide(L)'
;MIKDTSGRRVNRPARSAIHINKSVRSWLLLYHTVLESAVWVAAWAFLPSAMLYLVSQRLWVDRYILFVAPYVLILLAAGFLRVWRLQRILAIGVVIVYAIAVSGGLVRYYTVQDRQDWQGIMQTISINEKPGDVIVLSGGSPSEKAPSALRHYYQGSAPINRQPELCPTTKIKPSTVENALRSLSPFPSRLWLVCGDFDQKAFQRVFGETFDLQSWHQFANWNFYRENDYLNLVLVTPKTRNLVAPPKQTLTFLFN
;
A
#
# COMPACT_ATOMS: atom_id res chain seq x y z
N MET A 1 -67.48 46.40 -18.22
CA MET A 1 -67.23 47.86 -18.17
C MET A 1 -68.18 48.43 -17.14
N ILE A 2 -67.75 48.59 -15.88
CA ILE A 2 -68.64 48.98 -14.76
C ILE A 2 -68.28 50.42 -14.38
N LYS A 3 -69.24 51.35 -14.58
CA LYS A 3 -69.15 52.76 -14.17
C LYS A 3 -69.90 52.90 -12.84
N ASP A 4 -69.21 53.41 -11.83
CA ASP A 4 -69.80 53.85 -10.56
C ASP A 4 -70.31 55.31 -10.70
N THR A 5 -71.50 55.56 -10.17
CA THR A 5 -72.35 56.74 -10.33
C THR A 5 -71.97 57.95 -9.47
N SER A 6 -70.84 57.92 -8.75
CA SER A 6 -70.52 58.95 -7.74
C SER A 6 -69.52 60.04 -8.17
N GLY A 7 -69.01 60.03 -9.41
CA GLY A 7 -68.21 61.13 -9.97
C GLY A 7 -66.94 61.52 -9.18
N ARG A 8 -66.50 60.71 -8.20
CA ARG A 8 -65.26 60.93 -7.45
C ARG A 8 -64.15 60.08 -8.05
N ARG A 9 -63.10 60.75 -8.51
CA ARG A 9 -61.82 60.12 -8.85
C ARG A 9 -61.24 59.45 -7.59
N VAL A 10 -61.35 58.13 -7.50
CA VAL A 10 -60.57 57.34 -6.55
C VAL A 10 -59.13 57.36 -7.05
N ASN A 11 -58.30 58.22 -6.45
CA ASN A 11 -56.84 58.19 -6.63
C ASN A 11 -56.34 56.83 -6.14
N ARG A 12 -56.11 55.89 -7.07
CA ARG A 12 -55.38 54.66 -6.75
C ARG A 12 -53.98 55.08 -6.32
N PRO A 13 -53.51 54.72 -5.11
CA PRO A 13 -52.14 54.99 -4.72
C PRO A 13 -51.22 54.32 -5.75
N ALA A 14 -50.30 55.10 -6.31
CA ALA A 14 -49.30 54.60 -7.22
C ALA A 14 -48.59 53.44 -6.53
N ARG A 15 -48.76 52.22 -7.07
CA ARG A 15 -47.94 51.08 -6.67
C ARG A 15 -46.50 51.43 -7.02
N SER A 16 -45.77 51.94 -6.04
CA SER A 16 -44.33 52.11 -6.09
C SER A 16 -43.73 50.73 -6.36
N ALA A 17 -43.47 50.44 -7.63
CA ALA A 17 -42.75 49.25 -8.03
C ALA A 17 -41.31 49.48 -7.55
N ILE A 18 -40.95 48.85 -6.44
CA ILE A 18 -39.59 48.83 -5.92
C ILE A 18 -38.73 48.27 -7.06
N HIS A 19 -38.03 49.17 -7.76
CA HIS A 19 -37.18 48.87 -8.89
C HIS A 19 -35.88 48.26 -8.32
N ILE A 20 -35.96 47.02 -7.85
CA ILE A 20 -34.78 46.27 -7.43
C ILE A 20 -33.90 46.12 -8.67
N ASN A 21 -32.74 46.78 -8.63
CA ASN A 21 -31.79 46.80 -9.72
C ASN A 21 -31.43 45.36 -10.12
N LYS A 22 -31.64 45.00 -11.40
CA LYS A 22 -31.35 43.66 -11.95
C LYS A 22 -29.91 43.21 -11.63
N SER A 23 -28.98 44.16 -11.50
CA SER A 23 -27.60 43.89 -11.07
C SER A 23 -27.53 43.30 -9.66
N VAL A 24 -28.20 43.91 -8.68
CA VAL A 24 -28.21 43.44 -7.27
C VAL A 24 -28.85 42.06 -7.16
N ARG A 25 -29.92 41.80 -7.94
CA ARG A 25 -30.57 40.48 -7.98
C ARG A 25 -29.66 39.39 -8.57
N SER A 26 -28.88 39.73 -9.60
CA SER A 26 -27.89 38.80 -10.19
C SER A 26 -26.78 38.45 -9.20
N TRP A 27 -26.27 39.45 -8.48
CA TRP A 27 -25.23 39.26 -7.45
C TRP A 27 -25.71 38.38 -6.28
N LEU A 28 -26.94 38.57 -5.80
CA LEU A 28 -27.50 37.75 -4.72
C LEU A 28 -27.71 36.29 -5.14
N LEU A 29 -28.17 36.06 -6.37
CA LEU A 29 -28.34 34.70 -6.91
C LEU A 29 -26.99 33.99 -7.09
N LEU A 30 -25.96 34.69 -7.60
CA LEU A 30 -24.60 34.16 -7.72
C LEU A 30 -23.97 33.84 -6.36
N TYR A 31 -24.21 34.69 -5.35
CA TYR A 31 -23.68 34.45 -4.01
C TYR A 31 -24.29 33.20 -3.37
N HIS A 32 -25.61 33.01 -3.52
CA HIS A 32 -26.33 31.86 -2.99
C HIS A 32 -25.83 30.54 -3.60
N THR A 33 -25.72 30.48 -4.93
CA THR A 33 -25.29 29.26 -5.63
C THR A 33 -23.85 28.87 -5.29
N VAL A 34 -22.96 29.85 -5.12
CA VAL A 34 -21.57 29.60 -4.69
C VAL A 34 -21.51 29.08 -3.26
N LEU A 35 -22.33 29.62 -2.35
CA LEU A 35 -22.37 29.16 -0.96
C LEU A 35 -22.91 27.72 -0.86
N GLU A 36 -23.99 27.41 -1.58
CA GLU A 36 -24.55 26.05 -1.66
C GLU A 36 -23.55 25.06 -2.24
N SER A 37 -22.84 25.45 -3.30
CA SER A 37 -21.80 24.63 -3.91
C SER A 37 -20.65 24.35 -2.94
N ALA A 38 -20.21 25.36 -2.18
CA ALA A 38 -19.14 25.19 -1.20
C ALA A 38 -19.55 24.28 -0.04
N VAL A 39 -20.80 24.40 0.46
CA VAL A 39 -21.34 23.50 1.49
C VAL A 39 -21.39 22.07 0.98
N TRP A 40 -21.81 21.85 -0.26
CA TRP A 40 -21.80 20.53 -0.87
C TRP A 40 -20.40 19.94 -0.99
N VAL A 41 -19.42 20.71 -1.47
CA VAL A 41 -18.03 20.24 -1.56
C VAL A 41 -17.48 19.93 -0.16
N ALA A 42 -17.79 20.75 0.85
CA ALA A 42 -17.42 20.48 2.25
C ALA A 42 -18.06 19.19 2.77
N ALA A 43 -19.36 18.97 2.52
CA ALA A 43 -20.03 17.74 2.88
C ALA A 43 -19.32 16.52 2.25
N TRP A 44 -18.99 16.57 0.96
CA TRP A 44 -18.26 15.49 0.28
C TRP A 44 -16.80 15.32 0.76
N ALA A 45 -16.16 16.38 1.25
CA ALA A 45 -14.82 16.31 1.82
C ALA A 45 -14.80 15.69 3.23
N PHE A 46 -15.79 15.94 4.07
CA PHE A 46 -15.71 15.54 5.48
C PHE A 46 -16.59 14.34 5.82
N LEU A 47 -17.72 14.15 5.13
CA LEU A 47 -18.68 13.11 5.47
C LEU A 47 -18.14 11.69 5.21
N PRO A 48 -17.48 11.38 4.07
CA PRO A 48 -16.88 10.06 3.87
C PRO A 48 -15.76 9.77 4.88
N SER A 49 -14.92 10.76 5.18
CA SER A 49 -13.84 10.63 6.17
C SER A 49 -14.38 10.38 7.57
N ALA A 50 -15.41 11.13 7.98
CA ALA A 50 -16.07 10.96 9.27
C ALA A 50 -16.75 9.59 9.37
N MET A 51 -17.43 9.13 8.32
CA MET A 51 -18.02 7.78 8.30
C MET A 51 -16.95 6.70 8.41
N LEU A 52 -15.84 6.79 7.66
CA LEU A 52 -14.74 5.84 7.75
C LEU A 52 -14.16 5.77 9.17
N TYR A 53 -13.97 6.93 9.81
CA TYR A 53 -13.50 7.02 11.20
C TYR A 53 -14.42 6.30 12.18
N LEU A 54 -15.72 6.57 12.06
CA LEU A 54 -16.75 6.07 12.98
C LEU A 54 -16.94 4.56 12.80
N VAL A 55 -16.88 4.07 11.56
CA VAL A 55 -17.02 2.63 11.27
C VAL A 55 -15.81 1.86 11.77
N SER A 56 -14.59 2.31 11.46
CA SER A 56 -13.39 1.67 12.00
C SER A 56 -12.13 2.51 11.80
N GLN A 57 -11.41 2.73 12.90
CA GLN A 57 -10.05 3.26 12.84
C GLN A 57 -9.09 2.37 12.02
N ARG A 58 -9.39 1.07 11.86
CA ARG A 58 -8.60 0.16 11.00
C ARG A 58 -8.82 0.40 9.51
N LEU A 59 -9.95 1.00 9.12
CA LEU A 59 -10.24 1.38 7.74
C LEU A 59 -9.68 2.75 7.38
N TRP A 60 -9.11 3.47 8.35
CA TRP A 60 -8.37 4.71 8.09
C TRP A 60 -6.98 4.37 7.52
N VAL A 61 -6.98 3.86 6.29
CA VAL A 61 -5.79 3.54 5.52
C VAL A 61 -5.68 4.55 4.38
N ASP A 62 -4.47 4.97 4.03
CA ASP A 62 -4.18 6.06 3.08
C ASP A 62 -4.98 5.97 1.76
N ARG A 63 -5.22 4.75 1.27
CA ARG A 63 -6.01 4.49 0.06
C ARG A 63 -7.45 5.01 0.09
N TYR A 64 -8.06 5.12 1.27
CA TYR A 64 -9.43 5.61 1.39
C TYR A 64 -9.49 7.14 1.49
N ILE A 65 -8.41 7.78 1.95
CA ILE A 65 -8.27 9.23 2.01
C ILE A 65 -8.13 9.82 0.60
N LEU A 66 -7.55 9.06 -0.34
CA LEU A 66 -7.43 9.43 -1.76
C LEU A 66 -8.77 9.75 -2.43
N PHE A 67 -9.88 9.11 -2.03
CA PHE A 67 -11.21 9.42 -2.58
C PHE A 67 -11.70 10.81 -2.17
N VAL A 68 -11.23 11.30 -1.04
CA VAL A 68 -11.65 12.57 -0.44
C VAL A 68 -10.72 13.72 -0.83
N ALA A 69 -9.47 13.39 -1.19
CA ALA A 69 -8.43 14.33 -1.60
C ALA A 69 -8.89 15.41 -2.61
N PRO A 70 -9.59 15.11 -3.73
CA PRO A 70 -9.97 16.14 -4.69
C PRO A 70 -10.89 17.22 -4.08
N TYR A 71 -11.82 16.83 -3.19
CA TYR A 71 -12.73 17.78 -2.54
C TYR A 71 -11.99 18.68 -1.55
N VAL A 72 -11.06 18.10 -0.78
CA VAL A 72 -10.20 18.87 0.14
C VAL A 72 -9.33 19.86 -0.63
N LEU A 73 -8.74 19.44 -1.76
CA LEU A 73 -7.93 20.32 -2.60
C LEU A 73 -8.74 21.47 -3.21
N ILE A 74 -9.99 21.21 -3.63
CA ILE A 74 -10.89 22.27 -4.13
C ILE A 74 -11.21 23.28 -3.02
N LEU A 75 -11.55 22.83 -1.82
CA LEU A 75 -11.82 23.72 -0.68
C LEU A 75 -10.58 24.52 -0.28
N LEU A 76 -9.42 23.88 -0.29
CA LEU A 76 -8.14 24.53 0.01
C LEU A 76 -7.83 25.61 -1.03
N ALA A 77 -7.98 25.31 -2.32
CA ALA A 77 -7.78 26.27 -3.40
C ALA A 77 -8.77 27.44 -3.33
N ALA A 78 -10.06 27.17 -3.10
CA ALA A 78 -11.09 28.20 -2.97
C ALA A 78 -10.85 29.11 -1.75
N GLY A 79 -10.52 28.50 -0.60
CA GLY A 79 -10.14 29.22 0.62
C GLY A 79 -8.90 30.08 0.40
N PHE A 80 -7.87 29.51 -0.23
CA PHE A 80 -6.62 30.21 -0.56
C PHE A 80 -6.87 31.43 -1.46
N LEU A 81 -7.66 31.30 -2.53
CA LEU A 81 -7.98 32.42 -3.42
C LEU A 81 -8.71 33.55 -2.68
N ARG A 82 -9.57 33.22 -1.72
CA ARG A 82 -10.26 34.22 -0.90
C ARG A 82 -9.29 34.94 0.03
N VAL A 83 -8.43 34.20 0.73
CA VAL A 83 -7.41 34.78 1.63
C VAL A 83 -6.41 35.61 0.83
N TRP A 84 -5.99 35.16 -0.35
CA TRP A 84 -5.08 35.88 -1.25
C TRP A 84 -5.58 37.28 -1.62
N ARG A 85 -6.89 37.41 -1.88
CA ARG A 85 -7.52 38.69 -2.21
C ARG A 85 -7.60 39.64 -1.01
N LEU A 86 -7.70 39.11 0.21
CA LEU A 86 -7.88 39.90 1.44
C LEU A 86 -6.54 40.25 2.10
N GLN A 87 -5.62 39.28 2.21
CA GLN A 87 -4.40 39.36 3.01
C GLN A 87 -3.28 38.51 2.37
N ARG A 88 -2.51 39.10 1.46
CA ARG A 88 -1.45 38.39 0.72
C ARG A 88 -0.36 37.80 1.62
N ILE A 89 0.02 38.51 2.68
CA ILE A 89 1.07 38.05 3.62
C ILE A 89 0.62 36.75 4.31
N LEU A 90 -0.62 36.71 4.79
CA LEU A 90 -1.19 35.50 5.40
C LEU A 90 -1.24 34.34 4.40
N ALA A 91 -1.64 34.62 3.16
CA ALA A 91 -1.71 33.62 2.10
C ALA A 91 -0.33 33.01 1.79
N ILE A 92 0.72 33.83 1.73
CA ILE A 92 2.10 33.36 1.57
C ILE A 92 2.50 32.45 2.73
N GLY A 93 2.17 32.82 3.98
CA GLY A 93 2.41 31.98 5.15
C GLY A 93 1.74 30.60 5.03
N VAL A 94 0.48 30.56 4.58
CA VAL A 94 -0.25 29.29 4.34
C VAL A 94 0.44 28.43 3.28
N VAL A 95 0.91 29.03 2.18
CA VAL A 95 1.62 28.30 1.12
C VAL A 95 2.93 27.71 1.64
N ILE A 96 3.68 28.45 2.44
CA ILE A 96 4.94 27.95 3.03
C ILE A 96 4.65 26.76 3.95
N VAL A 97 3.67 26.87 4.85
CA VAL A 97 3.28 25.78 5.74
C VAL A 97 2.83 24.55 4.95
N TYR A 98 2.00 24.75 3.92
CA TYR A 98 1.56 23.67 3.03
C TYR A 98 2.74 23.00 2.31
N ALA A 99 3.67 23.79 1.76
CA ALA A 99 4.85 23.29 1.07
C ALA A 99 5.75 22.46 2.01
N ILE A 100 5.96 22.92 3.26
CA ILE A 100 6.72 22.17 4.27
C ILE A 100 6.01 20.84 4.60
N ALA A 101 4.69 20.86 4.82
CA ALA A 101 3.93 19.65 5.13
C ALA A 101 3.97 18.63 3.98
N VAL A 102 3.74 19.07 2.75
CA VAL A 102 3.75 18.19 1.56
C VAL A 102 5.15 17.67 1.27
N SER A 103 6.18 18.53 1.31
CA SER A 103 7.56 18.13 1.05
C SER A 103 8.05 17.08 2.05
N GLY A 104 7.73 17.21 3.33
CA GLY A 104 8.05 16.19 4.33
C GLY A 104 7.41 14.83 4.00
N GLY A 105 6.14 14.83 3.62
CA GLY A 105 5.43 13.62 3.16
C GLY A 105 6.05 13.02 1.89
N LEU A 106 6.42 13.87 0.92
CA LEU A 106 7.02 13.46 -0.35
C LEU A 106 8.42 12.87 -0.16
N VAL A 107 9.27 13.53 0.63
CA VAL A 107 10.62 13.02 0.93
C VAL A 107 10.50 11.63 1.54
N ARG A 108 9.62 11.45 2.54
CA ARG A 108 9.39 10.13 3.12
C ARG A 108 8.89 9.14 2.07
N TYR A 109 7.90 9.52 1.26
CA TYR A 109 7.33 8.64 0.22
C TYR A 109 8.37 8.15 -0.81
N TYR A 110 9.33 9.00 -1.19
CA TYR A 110 10.33 8.65 -2.19
C TYR A 110 11.64 8.10 -1.64
N THR A 111 11.93 8.31 -0.35
CA THR A 111 13.19 7.84 0.27
C THR A 111 13.00 6.65 1.21
N VAL A 112 11.79 6.45 1.73
CA VAL A 112 11.48 5.32 2.59
C VAL A 112 10.82 4.23 1.74
N GLN A 113 11.51 3.10 1.64
CA GLN A 113 10.87 1.89 1.17
C GLN A 113 9.82 1.51 2.23
N ASP A 114 8.54 1.42 1.88
CA ASP A 114 7.47 0.98 2.80
C ASP A 114 7.06 -0.48 2.50
N ARG A 115 7.94 -1.28 1.87
CA ARG A 115 7.67 -2.67 1.50
C ARG A 115 8.92 -3.55 1.64
N GLN A 116 8.72 -4.85 1.79
CA GLN A 116 9.79 -5.84 1.66
C GLN A 116 10.48 -5.71 0.29
N ASP A 117 11.81 -5.77 0.27
CA ASP A 117 12.60 -5.64 -0.96
C ASP A 117 12.66 -6.95 -1.77
N TRP A 118 11.48 -7.36 -2.27
CA TRP A 118 11.35 -8.51 -3.16
C TRP A 118 12.14 -8.33 -4.45
N GLN A 119 12.26 -7.10 -4.94
CA GLN A 119 13.00 -6.80 -6.15
C GLN A 119 14.49 -7.09 -5.96
N GLY A 120 15.11 -6.59 -4.89
CA GLY A 120 16.52 -6.83 -4.60
C GLY A 120 16.84 -8.32 -4.44
N ILE A 121 15.99 -9.08 -3.76
CA ILE A 121 16.14 -10.54 -3.62
C ILE A 121 16.09 -11.22 -4.99
N MET A 122 15.08 -10.92 -5.80
CA MET A 122 14.91 -11.57 -7.10
C MET A 122 15.99 -11.20 -8.10
N GLN A 123 16.45 -9.95 -8.11
CA GLN A 123 17.60 -9.54 -8.90
C GLN A 123 18.85 -10.27 -8.46
N THR A 124 19.07 -10.40 -7.15
CA THR A 124 20.22 -11.13 -6.61
C THR A 124 20.20 -12.60 -7.03
N ILE A 125 19.06 -13.28 -6.93
CA ILE A 125 18.92 -14.67 -7.38
C ILE A 125 19.12 -14.74 -8.90
N SER A 126 18.42 -13.91 -9.68
CA SER A 126 18.46 -13.96 -11.15
C SER A 126 19.85 -13.68 -11.73
N ILE A 127 20.68 -12.86 -11.08
CA ILE A 127 22.06 -12.58 -11.52
C ILE A 127 23.00 -13.74 -11.17
N ASN A 128 22.73 -14.45 -10.07
CA ASN A 128 23.64 -15.45 -9.53
C ASN A 128 23.18 -16.90 -9.75
N GLU A 129 22.00 -17.12 -10.32
CA GLU A 129 21.43 -18.44 -10.54
C GLU A 129 22.28 -19.28 -11.49
N LYS A 130 22.25 -20.59 -11.26
CA LYS A 130 22.88 -21.59 -12.12
C LYS A 130 21.85 -22.65 -12.51
N PRO A 131 22.03 -23.33 -13.65
CA PRO A 131 21.20 -24.46 -14.01
C PRO A 131 21.11 -25.49 -12.87
N GLY A 132 19.89 -25.89 -12.51
CA GLY A 132 19.62 -26.84 -11.42
C GLY A 132 19.40 -26.22 -10.04
N ASP A 133 19.60 -24.91 -9.88
CA ASP A 133 19.23 -24.22 -8.64
C ASP A 133 17.71 -24.31 -8.39
N VAL A 134 17.32 -24.31 -7.12
CA VAL A 134 15.90 -24.28 -6.71
C VAL A 134 15.68 -23.14 -5.73
N ILE A 135 14.57 -22.42 -5.88
CA ILE A 135 14.16 -21.36 -4.96
C ILE A 135 13.09 -21.92 -4.04
N VAL A 136 13.27 -21.75 -2.74
CA VAL A 136 12.28 -22.11 -1.74
C VAL A 136 11.91 -20.90 -0.90
N LEU A 137 10.61 -20.64 -0.87
CA LEU A 137 10.02 -19.61 -0.03
C LEU A 137 9.59 -20.23 1.28
N SER A 138 10.06 -19.67 2.37
CA SER A 138 9.79 -20.17 3.69
C SER A 138 9.57 -19.03 4.68
N GLY A 139 8.66 -19.24 5.62
CA GLY A 139 8.18 -18.19 6.52
C GLY A 139 6.70 -18.36 6.83
N GLY A 140 6.40 -18.42 8.13
CA GLY A 140 5.05 -18.57 8.66
C GLY A 140 4.21 -17.29 8.66
N SER A 141 4.75 -16.15 8.21
CA SER A 141 3.92 -14.97 7.97
C SER A 141 3.46 -14.98 6.52
N PRO A 142 2.14 -15.15 6.28
CA PRO A 142 1.59 -15.20 4.94
C PRO A 142 1.55 -13.76 4.42
N SER A 143 2.66 -13.30 3.86
CA SER A 143 2.43 -12.48 2.68
C SER A 143 1.97 -13.50 1.62
N GLU A 144 0.65 -13.73 1.53
CA GLU A 144 0.02 -14.34 0.35
C GLU A 144 0.51 -13.67 -0.96
N LYS A 145 1.08 -12.47 -0.82
CA LYS A 145 1.74 -11.65 -1.82
C LYS A 145 3.14 -12.12 -2.23
N ALA A 146 3.88 -12.90 -1.43
CA ALA A 146 5.19 -13.45 -1.79
C ALA A 146 5.20 -14.07 -3.20
N PRO A 147 4.30 -15.04 -3.53
CA PRO A 147 4.20 -15.57 -4.89
C PRO A 147 3.91 -14.54 -5.98
N SER A 148 3.08 -13.53 -5.69
CA SER A 148 2.77 -12.48 -6.67
C SER A 148 3.97 -11.58 -6.92
N ALA A 149 4.71 -11.23 -5.87
CA ALA A 149 5.95 -10.46 -5.97
C ALA A 149 7.01 -11.26 -6.75
N LEU A 150 7.16 -12.55 -6.46
CA LEU A 150 8.06 -13.43 -7.21
C LEU A 150 7.73 -13.49 -8.68
N ARG A 151 6.48 -13.77 -9.04
CA ARG A 151 6.05 -13.82 -10.45
C ARG A 151 6.27 -12.49 -11.16
N HIS A 152 6.26 -11.38 -10.43
CA HIS A 152 6.44 -10.05 -11.00
C HIS A 152 7.91 -9.67 -11.18
N TYR A 153 8.78 -9.98 -10.21
CA TYR A 153 10.18 -9.53 -10.20
C TYR A 153 11.18 -10.58 -10.68
N TYR A 154 10.85 -11.87 -10.59
CA TYR A 154 11.75 -12.95 -10.97
C TYR A 154 11.72 -13.17 -12.48
N GLN A 155 12.90 -13.07 -13.11
CA GLN A 155 13.10 -13.25 -14.55
C GLN A 155 13.95 -14.49 -14.87
N GLY A 156 14.32 -15.26 -13.86
CA GLY A 156 15.15 -16.45 -14.02
C GLY A 156 14.36 -17.73 -14.34
N SER A 157 15.07 -18.84 -14.33
CA SER A 157 14.58 -20.15 -14.77
C SER A 157 14.45 -21.20 -13.66
N ALA A 158 14.95 -20.91 -12.45
CA ALA A 158 14.89 -21.83 -11.32
C ALA A 158 13.43 -22.05 -10.86
N PRO A 159 13.02 -23.29 -10.56
CA PRO A 159 11.70 -23.57 -10.02
C PRO A 159 11.54 -22.97 -8.62
N ILE A 160 10.35 -22.43 -8.36
CA ILE A 160 9.99 -21.81 -7.07
C ILE A 160 9.03 -22.75 -6.34
N ASN A 161 9.45 -23.22 -5.17
CA ASN A 161 8.65 -24.06 -4.28
C ASN A 161 8.28 -23.29 -3.00
N ARG A 162 7.11 -23.58 -2.43
CA ARG A 162 6.71 -23.05 -1.12
C ARG A 162 6.86 -24.12 -0.06
N GLN A 163 7.63 -23.80 0.98
CA GLN A 163 7.78 -24.62 2.17
C GLN A 163 7.80 -23.73 3.40
N PRO A 164 6.63 -23.41 4.00
CA PRO A 164 6.53 -22.38 5.04
C PRO A 164 7.37 -22.67 6.30
N GLU A 165 7.72 -23.93 6.54
CA GLU A 165 8.36 -24.42 7.76
C GLU A 165 9.86 -24.67 7.63
N LEU A 166 10.48 -24.34 6.49
CA LEU A 166 11.87 -24.73 6.21
C LEU A 166 12.92 -23.81 6.85
N CYS A 167 12.58 -22.56 7.12
CA CYS A 167 13.49 -21.58 7.70
C CYS A 167 13.49 -21.77 9.21
N PRO A 168 14.62 -22.20 9.79
CA PRO A 168 14.70 -22.49 11.20
C PRO A 168 14.74 -21.18 11.96
N THR A 169 13.84 -21.08 12.93
CA THR A 169 13.79 -20.00 13.92
C THR A 169 13.85 -20.63 15.31
N THR A 170 14.12 -19.83 16.33
CA THR A 170 14.07 -20.29 17.73
C THR A 170 12.69 -20.83 18.15
N LYS A 171 11.63 -20.47 17.40
CA LYS A 171 10.25 -20.88 17.66
C LYS A 171 9.86 -22.21 17.01
N ILE A 172 10.54 -22.61 15.92
CA ILE A 172 10.20 -23.81 15.16
C ILE A 172 11.03 -24.99 15.66
N LYS A 173 10.37 -26.13 15.88
CA LYS A 173 11.05 -27.37 16.33
C LYS A 173 11.91 -27.95 15.20
N PRO A 174 13.13 -28.44 15.48
CA PRO A 174 14.00 -29.08 14.49
C PRO A 174 13.30 -30.18 13.66
N SER A 175 12.47 -31.01 14.30
CA SER A 175 11.73 -32.09 13.64
C SER A 175 10.78 -31.62 12.54
N THR A 176 10.17 -30.44 12.72
CA THR A 176 9.28 -29.83 11.72
C THR A 176 10.07 -29.43 10.48
N VAL A 177 11.24 -28.83 10.71
CA VAL A 177 12.16 -28.41 9.65
C VAL A 177 12.71 -29.61 8.89
N GLU A 178 13.07 -30.70 9.59
CA GLU A 178 13.51 -31.95 8.96
C GLU A 178 12.43 -32.58 8.09
N ASN A 179 11.17 -32.57 8.55
CA ASN A 179 10.04 -33.05 7.76
C ASN A 179 9.82 -32.19 6.50
N ALA A 180 9.89 -30.86 6.64
CA ALA A 180 9.81 -29.94 5.50
C ALA A 180 10.95 -30.20 4.51
N LEU A 181 12.17 -30.44 4.99
CA LEU A 181 13.31 -30.79 4.16
C LEU A 181 13.09 -32.10 3.38
N ARG A 182 12.56 -33.14 4.03
CA ARG A 182 12.26 -34.42 3.37
C ARG A 182 11.16 -34.31 2.32
N SER A 183 10.28 -33.32 2.45
CA SER A 183 9.21 -33.06 1.48
C SER A 183 9.68 -32.28 0.24
N LEU A 184 10.90 -31.72 0.26
CA LEU A 184 11.44 -31.05 -0.91
C LEU A 184 11.78 -32.04 -2.01
N SER A 185 11.41 -31.68 -3.24
CA SER A 185 11.89 -32.36 -4.42
C SER A 185 13.43 -32.38 -4.42
N PRO A 186 14.07 -33.50 -4.81
CA PRO A 186 15.51 -33.57 -4.95
C PRO A 186 16.01 -32.42 -5.85
N PHE A 187 17.06 -31.73 -5.42
CA PHE A 187 17.69 -30.67 -6.20
C PHE A 187 19.18 -30.97 -6.37
N PRO A 188 19.74 -30.79 -7.59
CA PRO A 188 21.06 -31.30 -7.93
C PRO A 188 22.22 -30.41 -7.46
N SER A 189 22.00 -29.11 -7.21
CA SER A 189 23.10 -28.15 -7.06
C SER A 189 22.97 -27.23 -5.85
N ARG A 190 22.11 -26.21 -5.89
CA ARG A 190 22.01 -25.19 -4.85
C ARG A 190 20.56 -24.86 -4.52
N LEU A 191 20.35 -24.47 -3.27
CA LEU A 191 19.05 -24.08 -2.76
C LEU A 191 19.11 -22.62 -2.31
N TRP A 192 18.24 -21.80 -2.90
CA TRP A 192 17.99 -20.43 -2.48
C TRP A 192 16.81 -20.44 -1.52
N LEU A 193 17.07 -20.13 -0.25
CA LEU A 193 16.08 -20.02 0.80
C LEU A 193 15.74 -18.55 1.01
N VAL A 194 14.46 -18.20 0.81
CA VAL A 194 13.94 -16.87 1.15
C VAL A 194 13.16 -17.00 2.45
N CYS A 195 13.67 -16.41 3.52
CA CYS A 195 13.15 -16.49 4.88
C CYS A 195 12.62 -15.14 5.36
N GLY A 196 11.44 -15.12 5.98
CA GLY A 196 11.01 -13.94 6.76
C GLY A 196 11.90 -13.74 8.00
N ASP A 197 12.05 -14.80 8.79
CA ASP A 197 12.92 -14.82 9.96
C ASP A 197 13.97 -15.93 9.80
N PHE A 198 15.20 -15.65 10.22
CA PHE A 198 16.33 -16.56 10.04
C PHE A 198 17.30 -16.44 11.21
N ASP A 199 17.52 -17.57 11.90
CA ASP A 199 18.58 -17.70 12.90
C ASP A 199 19.68 -18.60 12.37
N GLN A 200 20.86 -18.03 12.11
CA GLN A 200 22.00 -18.77 11.59
C GLN A 200 22.46 -19.90 12.52
N LYS A 201 22.38 -19.73 13.84
CA LYS A 201 22.76 -20.77 14.80
C LYS A 201 21.74 -21.90 14.81
N ALA A 202 20.45 -21.57 14.74
CA ALA A 202 19.41 -22.57 14.57
C ALA A 202 19.57 -23.31 13.24
N PHE A 203 19.89 -22.59 12.16
CA PHE A 203 20.19 -23.19 10.86
C PHE A 203 21.36 -24.16 10.93
N GLN A 204 22.50 -23.76 11.49
CA GLN A 204 23.66 -24.64 11.60
C GLN A 204 23.38 -25.88 12.47
N ARG A 205 22.57 -25.74 13.52
CA ARG A 205 22.17 -26.88 14.36
C ARG A 205 21.32 -27.91 13.60
N VAL A 206 20.38 -27.44 12.77
CA VAL A 206 19.42 -28.31 12.08
C VAL A 206 19.96 -28.82 10.74
N PHE A 207 20.68 -27.96 10.01
CA PHE A 207 21.09 -28.21 8.63
C PHE A 207 22.59 -28.33 8.44
N GLY A 208 23.41 -28.01 9.44
CA GLY A 208 24.88 -27.98 9.30
C GLY A 208 25.49 -29.32 8.92
N GLU A 209 24.81 -30.45 9.15
CA GLU A 209 25.25 -31.77 8.70
C GLU A 209 24.90 -32.06 7.23
N THR A 210 23.86 -31.42 6.70
CA THR A 210 23.32 -31.70 5.35
C THR A 210 23.72 -30.63 4.34
N PHE A 211 23.89 -29.39 4.78
CA PHE A 211 24.14 -28.24 3.91
C PHE A 211 25.36 -27.44 4.36
N ASP A 212 26.08 -26.93 3.37
CA ASP A 212 27.04 -25.85 3.53
C ASP A 212 26.37 -24.51 3.23
N LEU A 213 26.50 -23.57 4.16
CA LEU A 213 26.05 -22.19 3.99
C LEU A 213 27.04 -21.46 3.09
N GLN A 214 26.60 -21.09 1.88
CA GLN A 214 27.44 -20.37 0.91
C GLN A 214 27.39 -18.86 1.12
N SER A 215 26.18 -18.32 1.27
CA SER A 215 26.00 -16.89 1.51
C SER A 215 24.70 -16.62 2.25
N TRP A 216 24.67 -15.48 2.94
CA TRP A 216 23.50 -14.95 3.61
C TRP A 216 23.47 -13.44 3.42
N HIS A 217 22.32 -12.92 2.99
CA HIS A 217 22.07 -11.51 2.81
C HIS A 217 20.75 -11.15 3.48
N GLN A 218 20.75 -10.09 4.28
CA GLN A 218 19.55 -9.54 4.87
C GLN A 218 19.12 -8.31 4.07
N PHE A 219 17.91 -8.38 3.52
CA PHE A 219 17.22 -7.28 2.86
C PHE A 219 16.34 -6.61 3.91
N ALA A 220 16.97 -5.74 4.70
CA ALA A 220 16.32 -5.04 5.80
C ALA A 220 15.69 -3.74 5.33
N ASN A 221 14.47 -3.50 5.81
CA ASN A 221 13.81 -2.22 5.66
C ASN A 221 13.63 -1.56 7.04
N TRP A 222 14.60 -0.73 7.39
CA TRP A 222 14.73 -0.12 8.73
C TRP A 222 13.66 0.94 9.05
N ASN A 223 12.89 1.38 8.05
CA ASN A 223 11.93 2.48 8.19
C ASN A 223 10.47 2.04 8.03
N PHE A 224 10.21 0.72 8.02
CA PHE A 224 8.87 0.18 7.86
C PHE A 224 7.99 0.47 9.08
N TYR A 225 6.73 0.84 8.81
CA TYR A 225 5.87 1.63 9.70
C TYR A 225 5.59 1.07 11.11
N ARG A 226 5.88 -0.20 11.44
CA ARG A 226 5.56 -0.74 12.78
C ARG A 226 6.46 -1.86 13.32
N GLU A 227 7.33 -2.47 12.53
CA GLU A 227 8.19 -3.58 12.94
C GLU A 227 9.33 -3.70 11.91
N ASN A 228 10.50 -4.19 12.34
CA ASN A 228 11.60 -4.51 11.42
C ASN A 228 11.13 -5.64 10.49
N ASP A 229 10.66 -5.28 9.30
CA ASP A 229 10.29 -6.22 8.25
C ASP A 229 11.52 -6.45 7.37
N TYR A 230 12.17 -7.58 7.57
CA TYR A 230 13.34 -8.00 6.82
C TYR A 230 13.07 -9.33 6.13
N LEU A 231 13.73 -9.52 5.01
CA LEU A 231 13.80 -10.81 4.35
C LEU A 231 15.25 -11.25 4.33
N ASN A 232 15.48 -12.53 4.60
CA ASN A 232 16.78 -13.15 4.55
C ASN A 232 16.85 -14.01 3.29
N LEU A 233 17.85 -13.76 2.46
CA LEU A 233 18.21 -14.62 1.34
C LEU A 233 19.41 -15.46 1.77
N VAL A 234 19.24 -16.77 1.74
CA VAL A 234 20.27 -17.72 2.16
C VAL A 234 20.54 -18.67 1.01
N LEU A 235 21.79 -18.76 0.58
CA LEU A 235 22.23 -19.72 -0.44
C LEU A 235 22.93 -20.88 0.25
N VAL A 236 22.49 -22.09 -0.05
CA VAL A 236 23.07 -23.32 0.53
C VAL A 236 23.36 -24.36 -0.54
N THR A 237 24.36 -25.19 -0.28
CA THR A 237 24.76 -26.32 -1.14
C THR A 237 24.67 -27.62 -0.34
N PRO A 238 24.11 -28.70 -0.90
CA PRO A 238 24.10 -29.99 -0.22
C PRO A 238 25.53 -30.50 -0.06
N LYS A 239 25.85 -31.02 1.13
CA LYS A 239 27.09 -31.75 1.38
C LYS A 239 27.03 -33.06 0.60
N THR A 240 28.07 -33.35 -0.16
CA THR A 240 28.17 -34.44 -1.14
C THR A 240 27.82 -35.84 -0.60
N ARG A 241 27.78 -36.02 0.73
CA ARG A 241 27.40 -37.30 1.38
C ARG A 241 25.88 -37.56 1.40
N ASN A 242 25.05 -36.54 1.18
CA ASN A 242 23.59 -36.62 1.25
C ASN A 242 22.97 -35.99 0.00
N LEU A 243 23.33 -36.48 -1.19
CA LEU A 243 22.38 -36.36 -2.31
C LEU A 243 21.09 -37.01 -1.82
N VAL A 244 20.07 -36.19 -1.56
CA VAL A 244 18.73 -36.65 -1.21
C VAL A 244 18.34 -37.60 -2.32
N ALA A 245 18.52 -38.89 -2.06
CA ALA A 245 18.24 -39.93 -3.03
C ALA A 245 16.79 -39.71 -3.46
N PRO A 246 16.49 -39.74 -4.78
CA PRO A 246 15.12 -39.62 -5.21
C PRO A 246 14.28 -40.60 -4.39
N PRO A 247 13.12 -40.18 -3.83
CA PRO A 247 12.25 -41.11 -3.14
C PRO A 247 12.07 -42.30 -4.08
N LYS A 248 12.35 -43.52 -3.60
CA LYS A 248 12.16 -44.74 -4.39
C LYS A 248 10.74 -44.68 -4.92
N GLN A 249 10.59 -44.31 -6.19
CA GLN A 249 9.32 -44.39 -6.88
C GLN A 249 9.01 -45.87 -6.89
N THR A 250 8.10 -46.26 -5.99
CA THR A 250 7.52 -47.59 -6.05
C THR A 250 6.63 -47.52 -7.28
N LEU A 251 7.20 -47.90 -8.43
CA LEU A 251 6.48 -48.06 -9.69
C LEU A 251 5.49 -49.21 -9.46
N THR A 252 4.32 -48.87 -8.95
CA THR A 252 3.16 -49.75 -8.99
C THR A 252 2.70 -49.76 -10.44
N PHE A 253 3.29 -50.65 -11.25
CA PHE A 253 2.76 -51.00 -12.56
C PHE A 253 1.41 -51.70 -12.34
N LEU A 254 0.33 -50.94 -12.43
CA LEU A 254 -0.99 -51.50 -12.67
C LEU A 254 -1.06 -51.86 -14.15
N PHE A 255 -0.73 -53.11 -14.46
CA PHE A 255 -1.19 -53.74 -15.70
C PHE A 255 -2.68 -54.05 -15.52
N ASN A 256 -3.52 -53.39 -16.32
CA ASN A 256 -4.88 -53.83 -16.65
C ASN A 256 -4.89 -54.22 -18.12
#